data_AF-A0A4Z0ACZ2-F1
#
_entry.id   AF-A0A4Z0ACZ2-F1
#
_cell.length_a   1.000
_cell.length_b   1.000
_cell.length_c   1.000
_cell.angle_alpha   90.00
_cell.angle_beta   90.00
_cell.angle_gamma   90.00
#
_symmetry.space_group_name_H-M   'P 1'
#
loop_
_entity.id
_entity.type
_entity.pdbx_description
1 polymer ?
#
loop_
_entity_poly.entity_id
_entity_poly.type
_entity_poly.pdbx_seq_one_letter_code
_entity_poly.pdbx_strand_id
1 'polypeptide(L)'
;MSLIQHLINGELVNDSGRSADVYNPSTGQVIHQVPLASRETIQQAIDSAKAAFPAWRNTPPAKRAQVMFRFKQLLEQNEARISQLISEEHGKTLEDAAGELKRGIENVEYACSAPEILKGEYSRNVGPNIDAWSDFQPLGVVAGI
;
A
#
# COMPACT_ATOMS: atom_id res chain seq x y z
N MET A 1 -21.01 3.39 -16.82
CA MET A 1 -20.49 4.14 -15.67
C MET A 1 -20.29 3.15 -14.54
N SER A 2 -19.03 2.83 -14.19
CA SER A 2 -18.72 1.89 -13.12
C SER A 2 -18.53 2.63 -11.80
N LEU A 3 -18.83 1.93 -10.70
CA LEU A 3 -18.58 2.39 -9.34
C LEU A 3 -17.25 1.79 -8.86
N ILE A 4 -16.31 2.64 -8.46
CA ILE A 4 -15.06 2.21 -7.81
C ILE A 4 -15.42 1.68 -6.41
N GLN A 5 -14.80 0.58 -6.00
CA GLN A 5 -15.11 -0.08 -4.73
C GLN A 5 -13.96 0.10 -3.73
N HIS A 6 -14.28 0.07 -2.43
CA HIS A 6 -13.26 0.03 -1.39
C HIS A 6 -12.66 -1.38 -1.30
N LEU A 7 -11.36 -1.50 -1.01
CA LEU A 7 -10.73 -2.78 -0.69
C LEU A 7 -10.60 -2.91 0.83
N ILE A 8 -11.44 -3.75 1.45
CA ILE A 8 -11.44 -3.98 2.90
C ILE A 8 -11.39 -5.49 3.14
N ASN A 9 -10.49 -5.94 4.01
CA ASN A 9 -10.30 -7.36 4.34
C ASN A 9 -10.04 -8.27 3.12
N GLY A 10 -9.43 -7.74 2.05
CA GLY A 10 -9.18 -8.48 0.81
C GLY A 10 -10.39 -8.61 -0.12
N GLU A 11 -11.50 -7.94 0.18
CA GLU A 11 -12.73 -7.96 -0.61
C GLU A 11 -13.11 -6.56 -1.12
N LEU A 12 -13.83 -6.52 -2.25
CA LEU A 12 -14.38 -5.30 -2.82
C LEU A 12 -15.71 -4.97 -2.15
N VAL A 13 -15.76 -3.85 -1.43
CA VAL A 13 -16.91 -3.39 -0.65
C VAL A 13 -17.49 -2.12 -1.27
N ASN A 14 -18.82 -2.13 -1.45
CA ASN A 14 -19.57 -0.94 -1.85
C ASN A 14 -19.99 -0.15 -0.61
N ASP A 15 -19.79 1.16 -0.63
CA ASP A 15 -20.46 2.07 0.28
C ASP A 15 -21.64 2.71 -0.48
N SER A 16 -22.85 2.53 0.04
CA SER A 16 -24.07 3.08 -0.56
C SER A 16 -24.34 4.54 -0.18
N GLY A 17 -23.37 5.19 0.48
CA GLY A 17 -23.44 6.58 0.89
C GLY A 17 -23.23 7.58 -0.25
N ARG A 18 -22.46 8.63 0.04
CA ARG A 18 -22.16 9.69 -0.94
C ARG A 18 -21.15 9.18 -1.96
N SER A 19 -21.24 9.69 -3.19
CA SER A 19 -20.23 9.48 -4.22
C SER A 19 -19.81 10.81 -4.85
N ALA A 20 -18.69 10.77 -5.57
CA ALA A 20 -18.22 11.87 -6.41
C ALA A 20 -17.92 11.35 -7.82
N ASP A 21 -18.05 12.25 -8.79
CA ASP A 21 -17.70 12.00 -10.18
C ASP A 21 -16.17 11.92 -10.35
N VAL A 22 -15.71 10.91 -11.09
CA VAL A 22 -14.34 10.84 -11.61
C VAL A 22 -14.38 11.17 -13.10
N TYR A 23 -13.62 12.17 -13.49
CA TYR A 23 -13.62 12.70 -14.85
C TYR A 23 -12.44 12.17 -15.64
N ASN A 24 -12.64 11.99 -16.95
CA ASN A 24 -11.54 12.00 -17.90
C ASN A 24 -11.22 13.47 -18.21
N PRO A 25 -10.05 14.00 -17.82
CA PRO A 25 -9.74 15.41 -17.98
C PRO A 25 -9.51 15.84 -19.44
N SER A 26 -9.20 14.90 -20.33
CA SER A 26 -9.02 15.19 -21.76
C SER A 26 -10.35 15.39 -22.50
N THR A 27 -11.44 14.77 -22.02
CA THR A 27 -12.77 14.90 -22.63
C THR A 27 -13.75 15.72 -21.79
N GLY A 28 -13.48 15.90 -20.50
CA GLY A 28 -14.39 16.52 -19.53
C GLY A 28 -15.59 15.64 -19.16
N GLN A 29 -15.62 14.37 -19.59
CA GLN A 29 -16.72 13.45 -19.34
C GLN A 29 -16.50 12.66 -18.05
N VAL A 30 -17.59 12.37 -17.34
CA VAL A 30 -17.52 11.48 -16.17
C VAL A 30 -17.37 10.03 -16.63
N ILE A 31 -16.33 9.36 -16.16
CA ILE A 31 -15.99 7.97 -16.52
C ILE A 31 -16.31 6.98 -15.39
N HIS A 32 -16.18 7.40 -14.13
CA HIS A 32 -16.47 6.59 -12.96
C HIS A 32 -17.18 7.38 -11.86
N GLN A 33 -17.72 6.66 -10.88
CA GLN A 33 -18.14 7.20 -9.58
C GLN A 33 -17.22 6.63 -8.51
N VAL A 34 -16.79 7.47 -7.56
CA VAL A 34 -16.04 7.03 -6.38
C VAL A 34 -16.87 7.25 -5.11
N PRO A 35 -17.12 6.21 -4.30
CA PRO A 35 -17.80 6.36 -3.02
C PRO A 35 -16.91 7.13 -2.03
N LEU A 36 -17.52 8.06 -1.32
CA LEU A 36 -16.89 8.83 -0.24
C LEU A 36 -17.17 8.12 1.08
N ALA A 37 -16.21 7.28 1.49
CA ALA A 37 -16.34 6.40 2.65
C ALA A 37 -16.91 7.11 3.89
N SER A 38 -17.95 6.50 4.46
CA SER A 38 -18.52 6.91 5.75
C SER A 38 -17.55 6.62 6.91
N ARG A 39 -17.87 7.15 8.10
CA ARG A 39 -17.10 6.84 9.32
C ARG A 39 -17.15 5.34 9.61
N GLU A 40 -18.30 4.73 9.36
CA GLU A 40 -18.57 3.31 9.57
C GLU A 40 -17.72 2.45 8.63
N THR A 41 -17.62 2.83 7.34
CA THR A 41 -16.76 2.17 6.36
C THR A 41 -15.28 2.28 6.74
N ILE A 42 -14.84 3.44 7.20
CA ILE A 42 -13.46 3.63 7.70
C ILE A 42 -13.22 2.76 8.94
N GLN A 43 -14.19 2.68 9.86
CA GLN A 43 -14.07 1.85 11.06
C GLN A 43 -13.93 0.37 10.71
N GLN A 44 -14.67 -0.13 9.70
CA GLN A 44 -14.50 -1.50 9.19
C GLN A 44 -13.08 -1.76 8.67
N ALA A 45 -12.50 -0.81 7.93
CA ALA A 45 -11.12 -0.92 7.45
C ALA A 45 -10.11 -0.95 8.61
N ILE A 46 -10.29 -0.08 9.62
CA ILE A 46 -9.45 -0.05 10.83
C ILE A 46 -9.56 -1.37 11.60
N ASP A 47 -10.77 -1.90 11.78
CA ASP A 47 -10.99 -3.13 12.54
C ASP A 47 -10.41 -4.35 11.82
N SER A 48 -10.56 -4.42 10.50
CA SER A 48 -9.90 -5.44 9.66
C SER A 48 -8.37 -5.36 9.78
N ALA A 49 -7.80 -4.16 9.67
CA ALA A 49 -6.36 -3.96 9.81
C ALA A 49 -5.85 -4.34 11.22
N LYS A 50 -6.59 -3.98 12.27
CA LYS A 50 -6.28 -4.37 13.66
C LYS A 50 -6.35 -5.89 13.85
N ALA A 51 -7.35 -6.55 13.27
CA ALA A 51 -7.50 -8.00 13.36
C ALA A 51 -6.35 -8.76 12.66
N ALA A 52 -5.87 -8.25 11.51
CA ALA A 52 -4.76 -8.85 10.78
C ALA A 52 -3.39 -8.59 11.44
N PHE A 53 -3.24 -7.50 12.19
CA PHE A 53 -1.95 -7.02 12.69
C PHE A 53 -1.18 -8.02 13.57
N PRO A 54 -1.77 -8.75 14.55
CA PRO A 54 -1.00 -9.67 15.40
C PRO A 54 -0.27 -10.76 14.62
N ALA A 55 -0.93 -11.36 13.63
CA ALA A 55 -0.33 -12.38 12.77
C ALA A 55 0.74 -11.77 11.85
N TRP A 56 0.45 -10.60 11.28
CA TRP A 56 1.38 -9.89 10.40
C TRP A 56 2.65 -9.40 11.12
N ARG A 57 2.49 -8.86 12.34
CA ARG A 57 3.57 -8.41 13.23
C ARG A 57 4.61 -9.51 13.44
N ASN A 58 4.12 -10.73 13.71
CA ASN A 58 4.97 -11.89 13.99
C ASN A 58 5.44 -12.63 12.73
N THR A 59 5.03 -12.17 11.53
CA THR A 59 5.52 -12.75 10.27
C THR A 59 6.98 -12.32 10.05
N PRO A 60 7.94 -13.23 9.85
CA PRO A 60 9.35 -12.88 9.69
C PRO A 60 9.59 -11.83 8.59
N PRO A 61 10.50 -10.85 8.78
CA PRO A 61 10.80 -9.83 7.77
C PRO A 61 11.10 -10.41 6.39
N ALA A 62 11.83 -11.54 6.32
CA ALA A 62 12.13 -12.22 5.05
C ALA A 62 10.85 -12.71 4.33
N LYS A 63 9.86 -13.23 5.05
CA LYS A 63 8.57 -13.64 4.46
C LYS A 63 7.74 -12.43 4.02
N ARG A 64 7.79 -11.33 4.77
CA ARG A 64 7.13 -10.07 4.37
C ARG A 64 7.76 -9.50 3.09
N ALA A 65 9.09 -9.51 2.98
CA ALA A 65 9.82 -9.10 1.78
C ALA A 65 9.44 -9.93 0.53
N GLN A 66 9.17 -11.24 0.68
CA GLN A 66 8.70 -12.08 -0.42
C GLN A 66 7.35 -11.63 -1.02
N VAL A 67 6.51 -10.95 -0.24
CA VAL A 67 5.29 -10.31 -0.77
C VAL A 67 5.68 -9.14 -1.67
N MET A 68 6.62 -8.31 -1.24
CA MET A 68 7.11 -7.16 -2.01
C MET A 68 7.79 -7.58 -3.32
N PHE A 69 8.57 -8.67 -3.32
CA PHE A 69 9.17 -9.21 -4.54
C PHE A 69 8.12 -9.63 -5.58
N ARG A 70 7.05 -10.31 -5.14
CA ARG A 70 5.94 -10.69 -6.03
C ARG A 70 5.15 -9.47 -6.48
N PHE A 71 4.94 -8.51 -5.58
CA PHE A 71 4.25 -7.27 -5.90
C PHE A 71 5.00 -6.48 -6.98
N LYS A 72 6.33 -6.37 -6.87
CA LYS A 72 7.17 -5.79 -7.89
C LYS A 72 6.90 -6.40 -9.28
N GLN A 73 6.94 -7.73 -9.37
CA GLN A 73 6.71 -8.44 -10.62
C GLN A 73 5.31 -8.16 -11.19
N LEU A 74 4.29 -8.11 -10.33
CA LEU A 74 2.93 -7.78 -10.75
C LEU A 74 2.82 -6.34 -11.26
N LEU A 75 3.51 -5.38 -10.65
CA LEU A 75 3.54 -3.99 -11.13
C LEU A 75 4.18 -3.90 -12.51
N GLU A 76 5.35 -4.52 -12.71
CA GLU A 76 6.04 -4.56 -14.02
C GLU A 76 5.17 -5.25 -15.08
N GLN A 77 4.54 -6.38 -14.75
CA GLN A 77 3.66 -7.12 -15.67
C GLN A 77 2.40 -6.33 -16.07
N ASN A 78 1.93 -5.42 -15.21
CA ASN A 78 0.73 -4.63 -15.44
C ASN A 78 1.03 -3.17 -15.78
N GLU A 79 2.28 -2.82 -16.14
CA GLU A 79 2.72 -1.45 -16.38
C GLU A 79 1.80 -0.72 -17.36
N ALA A 80 1.57 -1.30 -18.54
CA ALA A 80 0.73 -0.69 -19.57
C ALA A 80 -0.69 -0.39 -19.07
N ARG A 81 -1.28 -1.31 -18.30
CA ARG A 81 -2.63 -1.15 -17.76
C ARG A 81 -2.67 -0.06 -16.69
N ILE A 82 -1.69 -0.03 -15.80
CA ILE A 82 -1.63 0.97 -14.72
C ILE A 82 -1.37 2.36 -15.31
N SER A 83 -0.45 2.49 -16.26
CA SER A 83 -0.16 3.76 -16.93
C SER A 83 -1.38 4.30 -17.69
N GLN A 84 -2.18 3.43 -18.30
CA GLN A 84 -3.45 3.81 -18.92
C GLN A 84 -4.45 4.34 -17.89
N LEU A 85 -4.63 3.66 -16.75
CA LEU A 85 -5.53 4.13 -15.69
C LEU A 85 -5.09 5.50 -15.13
N ILE A 86 -3.79 5.68 -14.91
CA ILE A 86 -3.23 6.97 -14.47
C ILE A 86 -3.52 8.06 -15.52
N SER A 87 -3.25 7.78 -16.80
CA SER A 87 -3.48 8.74 -17.89
C SER A 87 -4.96 9.07 -18.05
N GLU A 88 -5.85 8.09 -17.91
CA GLU A 88 -7.30 8.23 -18.09
C GLU A 88 -7.93 9.13 -17.01
N GLU A 89 -7.51 9.00 -15.75
CA GLU A 89 -8.09 9.76 -14.63
C GLU A 89 -7.33 11.06 -14.30
N HIS A 90 -6.00 11.07 -14.46
CA HIS A 90 -5.16 12.26 -14.16
C HIS A 90 -4.88 13.11 -15.41
N GLY A 91 -4.84 12.52 -16.61
CA GLY A 91 -4.62 13.25 -17.86
C GLY A 91 -3.15 13.50 -18.25
N LYS A 92 -2.19 12.86 -17.58
CA LYS A 92 -0.77 12.92 -18.01
C LYS A 92 -0.53 12.00 -19.20
N THR A 93 0.56 12.24 -19.94
CA THR A 93 0.94 11.37 -21.06
C THR A 93 1.30 9.97 -20.55
N LEU A 94 1.22 8.95 -21.41
CA LEU A 94 1.53 7.58 -21.03
C LEU A 94 3.00 7.41 -20.63
N GLU A 95 3.90 8.19 -21.24
CA GLU A 95 5.33 8.20 -20.92
C GLU A 95 5.57 8.73 -19.50
N ASP A 96 4.90 9.81 -19.11
CA ASP A 96 5.01 10.37 -17.76
C ASP A 96 4.38 9.44 -16.72
N ALA A 97 3.24 8.81 -17.03
CA ALA A 97 2.61 7.82 -16.16
C ALA A 97 3.49 6.57 -15.95
N ALA A 98 4.14 6.08 -17.00
CA ALA A 98 5.10 4.99 -16.90
C ALA A 98 6.32 5.38 -16.04
N GLY A 99 6.80 6.62 -16.20
CA GLY A 99 7.86 7.18 -15.35
C GLY A 99 7.48 7.23 -13.87
N GLU A 100 6.27 7.67 -13.55
CA GLU A 100 5.72 7.65 -12.19
C GLU A 100 5.68 6.23 -11.61
N LEU A 101 5.12 5.28 -12.36
CA LEU A 101 5.02 3.88 -11.92
C LEU A 101 6.41 3.30 -11.66
N LYS A 102 7.39 3.59 -12.52
CA LYS A 102 8.78 3.15 -12.32
C LYS A 102 9.36 3.67 -11.01
N ARG A 103 9.14 4.93 -10.66
CA ARG A 103 9.55 5.49 -9.35
C ARG A 103 8.83 4.81 -8.19
N GLY A 104 7.56 4.45 -8.36
CA GLY A 104 6.81 3.64 -7.39
C GLY A 104 7.41 2.24 -7.21
N ILE A 105 7.82 1.60 -8.29
CA ILE A 105 8.50 0.29 -8.29
C ILE A 105 9.82 0.36 -7.53
N GLU A 106 10.60 1.44 -7.65
CA GLU A 106 11.84 1.64 -6.88
C GLU A 106 11.59 1.67 -5.34
N ASN A 107 10.47 2.26 -4.89
CA ASN A 107 10.09 2.19 -3.48
C ASN A 107 9.81 0.75 -3.04
N VAL A 108 9.15 -0.04 -3.91
CA VAL A 108 8.90 -1.48 -3.67
C VAL A 108 10.20 -2.28 -3.63
N GLU A 109 11.15 -1.98 -4.52
CA GLU A 109 12.49 -2.58 -4.52
C GLU A 109 13.22 -2.32 -3.20
N TYR A 110 13.21 -1.07 -2.72
CA TYR A 110 13.82 -0.75 -1.43
C TYR A 110 13.11 -1.48 -0.28
N ALA A 111 11.79 -1.59 -0.30
CA ALA A 111 11.03 -2.34 0.71
C ALA A 111 11.37 -3.84 0.75
N CYS A 112 11.82 -4.44 -0.36
CA CYS A 112 12.33 -5.82 -0.38
C CYS A 112 13.56 -6.01 0.52
N SER A 113 14.31 -4.94 0.82
CA SER A 113 15.45 -4.96 1.73
C SER A 113 15.06 -4.94 3.22
N ALA A 114 13.76 -5.08 3.55
CA ALA A 114 13.23 -5.06 4.93
C ALA A 114 14.08 -5.83 5.97
N PRO A 115 14.61 -7.04 5.72
CA PRO A 115 15.45 -7.73 6.69
C PRO A 115 16.75 -6.98 7.04
N GLU A 116 17.31 -6.21 6.11
CA GLU A 116 18.52 -5.42 6.31
C GLU A 116 18.22 -4.13 7.07
N ILE A 117 17.21 -3.38 6.61
CA ILE A 117 16.86 -2.06 7.16
C ILE A 117 16.16 -2.12 8.53
N LEU A 118 15.77 -3.32 8.99
CA LEU A 118 15.18 -3.55 10.32
C LEU A 118 16.18 -4.07 11.35
N LYS A 119 17.47 -4.23 11.00
CA LYS A 119 18.47 -4.66 11.97
C LYS A 119 18.55 -3.65 13.11
N GLY A 120 18.33 -4.14 14.32
CA GLY A 120 18.75 -3.46 15.53
C GLY A 120 20.24 -3.64 15.79
N GLU A 121 20.70 -3.09 16.90
CA GLU A 121 22.10 -3.16 17.34
C GLU A 121 22.20 -4.11 18.53
N TYR A 122 23.32 -4.83 18.66
CA TYR A 122 23.60 -5.68 19.81
C TYR A 122 24.94 -5.28 20.43
N SER A 123 24.94 -5.05 21.73
CA SER A 123 26.11 -4.68 22.52
C SER A 123 26.34 -5.71 23.62
N ARG A 124 27.44 -6.46 23.52
CA ARG A 124 27.84 -7.47 24.49
C ARG A 124 28.59 -6.83 25.66
N ASN A 125 28.31 -7.25 26.88
CA ASN A 125 29.00 -6.80 28.10
C ASN A 125 29.03 -5.26 28.26
N VAL A 126 27.89 -4.60 28.10
CA VAL A 126 27.74 -3.18 28.50
C VAL A 126 27.98 -2.97 30.01
N GLY A 127 27.82 -4.04 30.78
CA GLY A 127 28.36 -4.22 32.13
C GLY A 127 28.80 -5.67 32.34
N PRO A 128 29.36 -6.04 33.52
CA PRO A 128 29.78 -7.41 33.79
C PRO A 128 28.64 -8.42 33.61
N ASN A 129 28.71 -9.24 32.56
CA ASN A 129 27.66 -10.20 32.16
C ASN A 129 26.29 -9.54 31.88
N ILE A 130 26.27 -8.32 31.34
CA ILE A 130 25.05 -7.61 30.94
C ILE A 130 25.15 -7.28 29.45
N ASP A 131 24.23 -7.82 28.66
CA ASP A 131 24.08 -7.50 27.24
C ASP A 131 22.92 -6.52 27.04
N ALA A 132 22.99 -5.71 25.98
CA ALA A 132 21.94 -4.78 25.60
C ALA A 132 21.73 -4.83 24.08
N TRP A 133 20.50 -4.54 23.63
CA TRP A 133 20.18 -4.46 22.21
C TRP A 133 19.05 -3.48 21.94
N SER A 134 18.91 -3.09 20.68
CA SER A 134 17.77 -2.33 20.15
C SER A 134 16.94 -3.21 19.20
N ASP A 135 15.64 -2.92 19.10
CA ASP A 135 14.72 -3.61 18.20
C ASP A 135 13.68 -2.63 17.67
N PHE A 136 13.52 -2.61 16.34
CA PHE A 136 12.54 -1.76 15.67
C PHE A 136 11.25 -2.53 15.42
N GLN A 137 10.32 -2.41 16.37
CA GLN A 137 9.04 -3.11 16.30
C GLN A 137 7.97 -2.29 15.56
N PRO A 138 7.05 -2.95 14.83
CA PRO A 138 5.98 -2.24 14.15
C PRO A 138 4.98 -1.66 15.15
N LEU A 139 4.45 -0.48 14.83
CA LEU A 139 3.54 0.28 15.71
C LEU A 139 2.13 -0.31 15.76
N GLY A 140 1.59 -0.74 14.62
CA GLY A 140 0.18 -1.13 14.50
C GLY A 140 -0.41 -0.75 13.16
N VAL A 141 -1.67 -0.31 13.18
CA VAL A 141 -2.35 0.24 12.01
C VAL A 141 -1.74 1.60 11.67
N VAL A 142 -1.39 1.79 10.39
CA VAL A 142 -0.85 3.05 9.84
C VAL A 142 -1.86 3.60 8.83
N ALA A 143 -2.03 4.92 8.81
CA ALA A 143 -2.86 5.62 7.83
C ALA A 143 -1.99 6.40 6.85
N GLY A 144 -2.35 6.33 5.55
CA GLY A 144 -1.84 7.19 4.49
C GLY A 144 -2.99 7.99 3.87
N ILE A 145 -2.74 9.22 3.46
CA ILE A 145 -3.71 10.15 2.88
C ILE A 145 -3.14 10.68 1.57
#